data_AF-A0A395I9P9-F1
#
_entry.id   AF-A0A395I9P9-F1
#
_cell.length_a   1.000
_cell.length_b   1.000
_cell.length_c   1.000
_cell.angle_alpha   90.00
_cell.angle_beta   90.00
_cell.angle_gamma   90.00
#
_symmetry.space_group_name_H-M   'P 1'
#
loop_
_entity.id
_entity.type
_entity.pdbx_description
1 polymer ?
#
loop_
_entity_poly.entity_id
_entity_poly.type
_entity_poly.pdbx_seq_one_letter_code
_entity_poly.pdbx_strand_id
1 'polypeptide(L)'
;MVDITVDGQSNPAVIRFGLPPASLLQFPPSELPTTLPAPLTSEPTWYQPFNIPPELYNQLLDVRVPITIASVYAVTVVLLNRVNKSRGYKPWGFSQTKLFKLFVILHNVFLAIYSAWTFAGMIRAFRNSWPSQNDPNYVAAVADTLCKINGPRGYGNAAVYDPSVERWTIRNPEYKLSETGVPDFTDVGRLWNEGLAFLGWIFYLSKFYEVLDTVIILAKGKKSSTLQTYHHAGAMMCMWAGIRYVAPPIWIFTLVNSGIHALMYTYYTITALRIRVPTVIKRSLTTMQITQFVIGSAMAASYLFISYTLPRSQAVAEAPLATAQVVAAEVAEEGLVPWIKKLAFRAAGAEGLAENVGVPDSPAAPAVQPHHVGPMVTCMDTTGQAFAIWLNVVYLLPLTYLFARFFVRSYLYRKEPGARQPTNIQAAEKAGLDALKGLSREIRKAVEVNGETSESTEDEALNRVQALRSHNKSQQKPAVENSPIRTRATTAKQKARAVSSDADSDQGFSTVPSKKGAKKTTKEDLQGPPVVVDAKDSNPFEVLDRSA
;
A
#
# COMPACT_ATOMS: atom_id res chain seq x y z
N MET A 1 -18.17 -7.55 -23.28
CA MET A 1 -18.60 -8.17 -22.01
C MET A 1 -18.43 -9.67 -22.16
N VAL A 2 -18.06 -10.37 -21.09
CA VAL A 2 -17.89 -11.83 -21.08
C VAL A 2 -18.69 -12.37 -19.90
N ASP A 3 -19.63 -13.26 -20.19
CA ASP A 3 -20.47 -13.90 -19.18
C ASP A 3 -19.98 -15.32 -18.94
N ILE A 4 -19.84 -15.68 -17.67
CA ILE A 4 -19.50 -17.02 -17.21
C ILE A 4 -20.71 -17.55 -16.44
N THR A 5 -21.42 -18.50 -17.05
CA THR A 5 -22.48 -19.26 -16.38
C THR A 5 -21.84 -20.24 -15.41
N VAL A 6 -22.35 -20.28 -14.18
CA VAL A 6 -21.96 -21.19 -13.11
C VAL A 6 -23.14 -22.13 -12.91
N ASP A 7 -22.98 -23.39 -13.35
CA ASP A 7 -24.04 -24.40 -13.29
C ASP A 7 -24.27 -24.89 -11.85
N GLY A 8 -25.14 -24.17 -11.14
CA GLY A 8 -25.72 -24.61 -9.86
C GLY A 8 -26.93 -25.52 -10.08
N GLN A 9 -27.05 -26.59 -9.27
CA GLN A 9 -28.02 -27.67 -9.46
C GLN A 9 -29.52 -27.26 -9.46
N SER A 10 -29.87 -26.03 -9.07
CA SER A 10 -31.27 -25.56 -8.96
C SER A 10 -31.58 -24.26 -9.72
N ASN A 11 -30.60 -23.37 -9.90
CA ASN A 11 -30.64 -22.22 -10.81
C ASN A 11 -29.19 -21.81 -11.12
N PRO A 12 -28.80 -21.63 -12.40
CA PRO A 12 -27.46 -21.17 -12.74
C PRO A 12 -27.26 -19.70 -12.35
N ALA A 13 -26.16 -19.41 -11.66
CA ALA A 13 -25.70 -18.04 -11.43
C ALA A 13 -24.81 -17.57 -12.60
N VAL A 14 -24.76 -16.28 -12.85
CA VAL A 14 -23.89 -15.70 -13.90
C VAL A 14 -22.94 -14.69 -13.28
N ILE A 15 -21.67 -14.77 -13.66
CA ILE A 15 -20.65 -13.75 -13.38
C ILE A 15 -20.29 -13.08 -14.70
N ARG A 16 -20.43 -11.76 -14.76
CA ARG A 16 -20.16 -10.93 -15.95
C ARG A 16 -18.93 -10.07 -15.72
N PHE A 17 -18.04 -10.11 -16.70
CA PHE A 17 -16.94 -9.17 -16.86
C PHE A 17 -17.35 -8.10 -17.88
N GLY A 18 -17.55 -6.87 -17.42
CA GLY A 18 -18.04 -5.75 -18.22
C GLY A 18 -17.48 -4.42 -17.77
N LEU A 19 -17.69 -3.36 -18.56
CA LEU A 19 -17.32 -2.01 -18.13
C LEU A 19 -18.26 -1.57 -16.98
N PRO A 20 -17.76 -0.86 -15.96
CA PRO A 20 -18.61 -0.28 -14.92
C PRO A 20 -19.62 0.70 -15.53
N PRO A 21 -20.81 0.86 -14.93
CA PRO A 21 -21.70 1.98 -15.22
C PRO A 21 -20.97 3.32 -15.10
N ALA A 22 -21.19 4.22 -16.06
CA ALA A 22 -20.56 5.55 -16.05
C ALA A 22 -20.89 6.37 -14.79
N SER A 23 -22.02 6.10 -14.14
CA SER A 23 -22.40 6.68 -12.86
C SER A 23 -21.37 6.43 -11.74
N LEU A 24 -20.67 5.29 -11.75
CA LEU A 24 -19.61 4.99 -10.76
C LEU A 24 -18.33 5.82 -10.98
N LEU A 25 -18.20 6.53 -12.10
CA LEU A 25 -17.02 7.35 -12.43
C LEU A 25 -17.18 8.84 -12.09
N GLN A 26 -18.28 9.22 -11.42
CA GLN A 26 -18.53 10.59 -11.01
C GLN A 26 -17.46 11.11 -10.04
N PHE A 27 -16.95 12.31 -10.30
CA PHE A 27 -16.02 13.03 -9.44
C PHE A 27 -16.49 14.47 -9.19
N PRO A 28 -16.45 15.00 -7.95
CA PRO A 28 -16.06 14.31 -6.71
C PRO A 28 -16.99 13.12 -6.37
N PRO A 29 -16.50 12.10 -5.65
CA PRO A 29 -17.35 11.02 -5.16
C PRO A 29 -18.41 11.54 -4.18
N SER A 30 -19.49 10.77 -4.00
CA SER A 30 -20.49 11.07 -2.97
C SER A 30 -19.88 10.92 -1.57
N GLU A 31 -20.26 11.80 -0.66
CA GLU A 31 -19.96 11.67 0.78
C GLU A 31 -20.80 10.57 1.44
N LEU A 32 -21.86 10.09 0.78
CA LEU A 32 -22.70 9.00 1.29
C LEU A 32 -22.32 7.63 0.69
N PRO A 33 -22.40 6.54 1.47
CA PRO A 33 -22.76 6.50 2.89
C PRO A 33 -21.66 7.07 3.80
N THR A 34 -22.06 7.45 5.01
CA THR A 34 -21.13 7.65 6.12
C THR A 34 -20.37 6.34 6.40
N THR A 35 -19.14 6.44 6.89
CA THR A 35 -18.38 5.24 7.23
C THR A 35 -19.06 4.47 8.36
N LEU A 36 -19.06 3.15 8.25
CA LEU A 36 -19.53 2.25 9.31
C LEU A 36 -18.36 2.00 10.29
N PRO A 37 -18.46 2.42 11.56
CA PRO A 37 -17.46 2.12 12.59
C PRO A 37 -17.21 0.63 12.77
N ALA A 38 -16.13 0.30 13.49
CA ALA A 38 -15.93 -1.08 13.97
C ALA A 38 -17.01 -1.49 14.98
N PRO A 39 -17.48 -2.75 14.97
CA PRO A 39 -18.34 -3.28 16.02
C PRO A 39 -17.76 -3.09 17.41
N LEU A 40 -18.62 -2.92 18.41
CA LEU A 40 -18.23 -2.85 19.82
C LEU A 40 -18.35 -4.25 20.44
N THR A 41 -17.26 -4.78 21.01
CA THR A 41 -17.30 -6.05 21.73
C THR A 41 -17.49 -5.83 23.23
N SER A 42 -18.27 -6.68 23.88
CA SER A 42 -18.42 -6.69 25.35
C SER A 42 -17.11 -7.08 26.05
N GLU A 43 -16.36 -8.02 25.46
CA GLU A 43 -15.07 -8.48 25.97
C GLU A 43 -13.92 -8.19 24.98
N PRO A 44 -12.72 -7.87 25.47
CA PRO A 44 -11.51 -7.82 24.66
C PRO A 44 -11.15 -9.18 24.05
N THR A 45 -10.85 -9.20 22.76
CA THR A 45 -10.35 -10.39 22.05
C THR A 45 -8.91 -10.18 21.59
N TRP A 46 -8.20 -11.24 21.19
CA TRP A 46 -6.83 -11.10 20.72
C TRP A 46 -6.71 -10.28 19.41
N TYR A 47 -7.77 -10.22 18.60
CA TYR A 47 -7.81 -9.50 17.30
C TYR A 47 -8.52 -8.14 17.40
N GLN A 48 -9.37 -7.95 18.41
CA GLN A 48 -9.95 -6.67 18.83
C GLN A 48 -9.76 -6.51 20.35
N PRO A 49 -8.58 -6.05 20.81
CA PRO A 49 -8.24 -5.95 22.23
C PRO A 49 -8.84 -4.72 22.94
N PHE A 50 -9.48 -3.81 22.20
CA PHE A 50 -10.20 -2.66 22.74
C PHE A 50 -11.23 -2.19 21.72
N ASN A 51 -12.23 -1.43 22.18
CA ASN A 51 -13.21 -0.78 21.31
C ASN A 51 -12.73 0.60 20.85
N ILE A 52 -13.04 0.96 19.61
CA ILE A 52 -12.79 2.31 19.08
C ILE A 52 -14.09 3.10 19.23
N PRO A 53 -14.09 4.27 19.90
CA PRO A 53 -15.27 5.13 19.94
C PRO A 53 -15.72 5.51 18.52
N PRO A 54 -17.01 5.33 18.14
CA PRO A 54 -17.51 5.64 16.80
C PRO A 54 -17.20 7.07 16.34
N GLU A 55 -17.26 8.03 17.26
CA GLU A 55 -16.93 9.43 16.99
C GLU A 55 -15.45 9.60 16.62
N LEU A 56 -14.53 9.00 17.38
CA LEU A 56 -13.09 9.02 17.08
C LEU A 56 -12.78 8.30 15.75
N TYR A 57 -13.49 7.21 15.47
CA TYR A 57 -13.36 6.44 14.23
C TYR A 57 -13.61 7.33 13.01
N ASN A 58 -14.69 8.11 13.04
CA ASN A 58 -15.10 9.00 11.96
C ASN A 58 -14.30 10.30 11.91
N GLN A 59 -13.96 10.91 13.05
CA GLN A 59 -13.14 12.13 13.10
C GLN A 59 -11.76 11.94 12.46
N LEU A 60 -11.10 10.80 12.68
CA LEU A 60 -9.81 10.50 12.05
C LEU A 60 -9.92 10.09 10.57
N LEU A 61 -11.14 9.96 10.04
CA LEU A 61 -11.45 9.76 8.62
C LEU A 61 -11.96 11.05 7.93
N ASP A 62 -11.96 12.21 8.59
CA ASP A 62 -12.07 13.50 7.89
C ASP A 62 -10.90 13.62 6.88
N VAL A 63 -11.23 13.88 5.61
CA VAL A 63 -10.27 14.02 4.49
C VAL A 63 -9.14 15.02 4.76
N ARG A 64 -9.38 16.01 5.63
CA ARG A 64 -8.38 17.00 6.06
C ARG A 64 -7.22 16.34 6.82
N VAL A 65 -7.49 15.31 7.63
CA VAL A 65 -6.47 14.63 8.45
C VAL A 65 -5.34 14.02 7.60
N PRO A 66 -5.59 13.08 6.66
CA PRO A 66 -4.53 12.50 5.85
C PRO A 66 -3.90 13.52 4.90
N ILE A 67 -4.67 14.45 4.32
CA ILE A 67 -4.12 15.50 3.44
C ILE A 67 -3.15 16.39 4.20
N THR A 68 -3.52 16.89 5.39
CA THR A 68 -2.66 17.77 6.19
C THR A 68 -1.40 17.02 6.63
N ILE A 69 -1.53 15.80 7.17
CA ILE A 69 -0.37 15.04 7.65
C ILE A 69 0.57 14.65 6.51
N ALA A 70 0.04 14.17 5.37
CA ALA A 70 0.85 13.83 4.19
C ALA A 70 1.57 15.06 3.60
N SER A 71 0.90 16.22 3.60
CA SER A 71 1.47 17.49 3.12
C SER A 71 2.60 17.99 4.03
N VAL A 72 2.36 18.02 5.35
CA VAL A 72 3.37 18.38 6.36
C VAL A 72 4.55 17.42 6.30
N TYR A 73 4.30 16.12 6.16
CA TYR A 73 5.32 15.09 5.97
C TYR A 73 6.17 15.36 4.72
N ALA A 74 5.55 15.54 3.54
CA ALA A 74 6.26 15.77 2.29
C ALA A 74 7.13 17.04 2.34
N VAL A 75 6.60 18.15 2.85
CA VAL A 75 7.33 19.41 3.05
C VAL A 75 8.51 19.20 4.01
N THR A 76 8.28 18.55 5.16
CA THR A 76 9.31 18.26 6.15
C THR A 76 10.44 17.42 5.57
N VAL A 77 10.13 16.39 4.78
CA VAL A 77 11.13 15.54 4.12
C VAL A 77 11.94 16.31 3.08
N VAL A 78 11.31 17.20 2.30
CA VAL A 78 12.01 18.07 1.34
C VAL A 78 12.96 19.02 2.07
N LEU A 79 12.53 19.65 3.16
CA LEU A 79 13.34 20.56 3.96
C LEU A 79 14.51 19.82 4.64
N LEU A 80 14.26 18.71 5.33
CA LEU A 80 15.30 17.93 5.99
C LEU A 80 16.29 17.29 4.99
N ASN A 81 15.86 16.93 3.78
CA ASN A 81 16.77 16.52 2.71
C ASN A 81 17.69 17.68 2.27
N ARG A 82 17.19 18.93 2.20
CA ARG A 82 18.03 20.11 1.91
C ARG A 82 19.04 20.37 3.03
N VAL A 83 18.63 20.26 4.30
CA VAL A 83 19.50 20.40 5.48
C VAL A 83 20.56 19.29 5.54
N ASN A 84 20.19 18.03 5.29
CA ASN A 84 21.16 16.94 5.21
C ASN A 84 22.15 17.17 4.05
N LYS A 85 21.70 17.68 2.89
CA LYS A 85 22.58 18.02 1.76
C LYS A 85 23.58 19.13 2.13
N SER A 86 23.15 20.22 2.77
CA SER A 86 24.06 21.31 3.18
C SER A 86 25.05 20.87 4.26
N ARG A 87 24.65 19.93 5.13
CA ARG A 87 25.53 19.30 6.13
C ARG A 87 26.43 18.18 5.57
N GLY A 88 26.44 17.96 4.24
CA GLY A 88 27.25 16.91 3.61
C GLY A 88 26.85 15.49 4.01
N TYR A 89 25.56 15.26 4.27
CA TYR A 89 24.98 13.97 4.71
C TYR A 89 25.60 13.37 5.98
N LYS A 90 26.18 14.22 6.85
CA LYS A 90 26.66 13.80 8.18
C LYS A 90 25.49 13.40 9.09
N PRO A 91 25.54 12.26 9.80
CA PRO A 91 24.52 11.87 10.77
C PRO A 91 24.27 12.95 11.83
N TRP A 92 23.06 12.99 12.38
CA TRP A 92 22.73 13.89 13.50
C TRP A 92 23.31 13.34 14.81
N GLY A 93 23.76 14.21 15.72
CA GLY A 93 24.45 13.76 16.96
C GLY A 93 23.64 12.75 17.78
N PHE A 94 22.35 13.02 17.99
CA PHE A 94 21.45 12.12 18.72
C PHE A 94 21.31 10.74 18.04
N SER A 95 21.44 10.64 16.71
CA SER A 95 21.33 9.38 15.96
C SER A 95 22.45 8.37 16.29
N GLN A 96 23.54 8.83 16.90
CA GLN A 96 24.67 7.98 17.27
C GLN A 96 24.56 7.41 18.69
N THR A 97 23.61 7.89 19.49
CA THR A 97 23.39 7.44 20.88
C THR A 97 22.97 5.97 20.95
N LYS A 98 23.23 5.32 22.09
CA LYS A 98 22.70 3.97 22.36
C LYS A 98 21.16 3.96 22.37
N LEU A 99 20.55 5.01 22.93
CA LEU A 99 19.09 5.18 22.99
C LEU A 99 18.45 5.19 21.60
N PHE A 100 18.99 5.98 20.65
CA PHE A 100 18.47 5.99 19.28
C PHE A 100 18.63 4.63 18.57
N LYS A 101 19.75 3.93 18.80
CA LYS A 101 19.97 2.59 18.23
C LYS A 101 18.99 1.56 18.80
N LEU A 102 18.71 1.62 20.11
CA LEU A 102 17.69 0.80 20.75
C LEU A 102 16.29 1.13 20.21
N PHE A 103 15.94 2.42 20.11
CA PHE A 103 14.69 2.88 19.52
C PHE A 103 14.48 2.32 18.11
N VAL A 104 15.50 2.38 17.23
CA VAL A 104 15.40 1.81 15.87
C VAL A 104 15.15 0.30 15.91
N ILE A 105 15.75 -0.46 16.84
CA ILE A 105 15.47 -1.89 16.97
C ILE A 105 14.03 -2.12 17.46
N LEU A 106 13.63 -1.46 18.55
CA LEU A 106 12.28 -1.59 19.12
C LEU A 106 11.18 -1.19 18.12
N HIS A 107 11.41 -0.14 17.33
CA HIS A 107 10.52 0.31 16.27
C HIS A 107 10.30 -0.75 15.18
N ASN A 108 11.38 -1.39 14.70
CA ASN A 108 11.26 -2.47 13.70
C ASN A 108 10.64 -3.74 14.30
N VAL A 109 10.94 -4.08 15.56
CA VAL A 109 10.32 -5.20 16.28
C VAL A 109 8.82 -4.96 16.46
N PHE A 110 8.43 -3.77 16.91
CA PHE A 110 7.04 -3.36 17.07
C PHE A 110 6.28 -3.47 15.74
N LEU A 111 6.81 -2.89 14.66
CA LEU A 111 6.16 -2.96 13.34
C LEU A 111 6.10 -4.38 12.78
N ALA A 112 7.09 -5.23 13.04
CA ALA A 112 7.05 -6.65 12.66
C ALA A 112 5.93 -7.41 13.39
N ILE A 113 5.85 -7.27 14.73
CA ILE A 113 4.83 -7.93 15.56
C ILE A 113 3.44 -7.40 15.21
N TYR A 114 3.28 -6.08 15.12
CA TYR A 114 2.03 -5.42 14.73
C TYR A 114 1.53 -5.88 13.35
N SER A 115 2.43 -5.97 12.36
CA SER A 115 2.07 -6.42 11.01
C SER A 115 1.70 -7.90 10.99
N ALA A 116 2.41 -8.75 11.75
CA ALA A 116 2.09 -10.18 11.88
C ALA A 116 0.74 -10.41 12.59
N TRP A 117 0.45 -9.61 13.63
CA TRP A 117 -0.84 -9.61 14.32
C TRP A 117 -1.99 -9.19 13.40
N THR A 118 -1.82 -8.10 12.64
CA THR A 118 -2.80 -7.64 11.65
C THR A 118 -3.04 -8.70 10.58
N PHE A 119 -1.99 -9.34 10.09
CA PHE A 119 -2.06 -10.42 9.11
C PHE A 119 -2.85 -11.64 9.64
N ALA A 120 -2.53 -12.09 10.86
CA ALA A 120 -3.23 -13.20 11.50
C ALA A 120 -4.71 -12.88 11.78
N GLY A 121 -5.01 -11.66 12.23
CA GLY A 121 -6.37 -11.17 12.41
C GLY A 121 -7.17 -11.15 11.11
N MET A 122 -6.56 -10.67 10.02
CA MET A 122 -7.19 -10.69 8.69
C MET A 122 -7.40 -12.11 8.15
N ILE A 123 -6.48 -13.06 8.39
CA ILE A 123 -6.69 -14.48 8.05
C ILE A 123 -7.91 -15.05 8.78
N ARG A 124 -8.06 -14.74 10.08
CA ARG A 124 -9.26 -15.13 10.86
C ARG A 124 -10.52 -14.54 10.23
N ALA A 125 -10.55 -13.22 10.00
CA ALA A 125 -11.70 -12.52 9.44
C ALA A 125 -12.10 -13.11 8.08
N PHE A 126 -11.12 -13.42 7.23
CA PHE A 126 -11.34 -14.09 5.95
C PHE A 126 -11.97 -15.47 6.10
N ARG A 127 -11.38 -16.33 6.95
CA ARG A 127 -11.88 -17.69 7.18
C ARG A 127 -13.32 -17.68 7.71
N ASN A 128 -13.64 -16.75 8.60
CA ASN A 128 -14.98 -16.59 9.17
C ASN A 128 -15.99 -15.97 8.17
N SER A 129 -15.53 -15.20 7.19
CA SER A 129 -16.36 -14.61 6.14
C SER A 129 -16.61 -15.54 4.96
N TRP A 130 -15.67 -16.45 4.66
CA TRP A 130 -15.68 -17.28 3.46
C TRP A 130 -16.96 -18.15 3.33
N PRO A 131 -17.62 -18.23 2.15
CA PRO A 131 -18.87 -18.98 2.00
C PRO A 131 -18.67 -20.49 2.16
N SER A 132 -19.78 -21.21 2.40
CA SER A 132 -19.75 -22.68 2.47
C SER A 132 -19.41 -23.28 1.12
N GLN A 133 -18.49 -24.25 1.08
CA GLN A 133 -18.14 -24.98 -0.16
C GLN A 133 -19.30 -25.81 -0.72
N ASN A 134 -20.31 -26.09 0.11
CA ASN A 134 -21.50 -26.86 -0.27
C ASN A 134 -22.61 -25.97 -0.88
N ASP A 135 -22.37 -24.68 -1.09
CA ASP A 135 -23.33 -23.79 -1.75
C ASP A 135 -23.47 -24.17 -3.24
N PRO A 136 -24.68 -24.47 -3.76
CA PRO A 136 -24.88 -24.80 -5.17
C PRO A 136 -24.39 -23.71 -6.14
N ASN A 137 -24.27 -22.46 -5.68
CA ASN A 137 -23.77 -21.32 -6.44
C ASN A 137 -22.45 -20.78 -5.88
N TYR A 138 -21.60 -21.66 -5.32
CA TYR A 138 -20.36 -21.30 -4.62
C TYR A 138 -19.51 -20.20 -5.28
N VAL A 139 -19.31 -20.22 -6.60
CA VAL A 139 -18.49 -19.19 -7.28
C VAL A 139 -19.15 -17.79 -7.20
N ALA A 140 -20.47 -17.72 -7.34
CA ALA A 140 -21.21 -16.47 -7.17
C ALA A 140 -21.31 -16.07 -5.69
N ALA A 141 -21.39 -17.03 -4.77
CA ALA A 141 -21.29 -16.78 -3.32
C ALA A 141 -19.91 -16.21 -2.92
N VAL A 142 -18.82 -16.66 -3.53
CA VAL A 142 -17.47 -16.10 -3.35
C VAL A 142 -17.41 -14.68 -3.92
N ALA A 143 -17.94 -14.44 -5.12
CA ALA A 143 -18.04 -13.09 -5.69
C ALA A 143 -18.82 -12.15 -4.75
N ASP A 144 -19.99 -12.57 -4.25
CA ASP A 144 -20.82 -11.81 -3.33
C ASP A 144 -20.15 -11.54 -1.97
N THR A 145 -19.40 -12.51 -1.44
CA THR A 145 -18.66 -12.36 -0.17
C THR A 145 -17.51 -11.37 -0.31
N LEU A 146 -16.82 -11.37 -1.46
CA LEU A 146 -15.73 -10.44 -1.74
C LEU A 146 -16.25 -9.05 -2.09
N CYS A 147 -17.32 -8.95 -2.87
CA CYS A 147 -17.90 -7.68 -3.33
C CYS A 147 -18.71 -6.95 -2.26
N LYS A 148 -19.45 -7.66 -1.40
CA LYS A 148 -20.29 -7.03 -0.37
C LYS A 148 -19.79 -7.43 1.02
N ILE A 149 -19.13 -6.51 1.69
CA ILE A 149 -18.42 -6.79 2.95
C ILE A 149 -19.26 -6.55 4.22
N ASN A 150 -20.50 -6.03 4.08
CA ASN A 150 -21.36 -5.59 5.18
C ASN A 150 -22.62 -6.46 5.31
N GLY A 151 -23.11 -6.63 6.54
CA GLY A 151 -24.33 -7.37 6.88
C GLY A 151 -24.11 -8.89 7.08
N PRO A 152 -25.21 -9.66 7.15
CA PRO A 152 -25.18 -11.10 7.46
C PRO A 152 -24.43 -11.98 6.46
N ARG A 153 -23.84 -13.06 6.98
CA ARG A 153 -23.23 -14.17 6.22
C ARG A 153 -24.20 -14.78 5.18
N GLY A 154 -23.65 -15.18 4.03
CA GLY A 154 -24.34 -16.00 3.03
C GLY A 154 -24.74 -15.24 1.76
N TYR A 155 -24.76 -15.95 0.63
CA TYR A 155 -24.98 -15.41 -0.71
C TYR A 155 -26.30 -14.63 -0.81
N GLY A 156 -26.21 -13.33 -1.14
CA GLY A 156 -27.36 -12.44 -1.27
C GLY A 156 -27.95 -11.90 0.04
N ASN A 157 -27.36 -12.22 1.19
CA ASN A 157 -27.76 -11.67 2.50
C ASN A 157 -27.08 -10.33 2.84
N ALA A 158 -26.29 -9.77 1.91
CA ALA A 158 -25.54 -8.54 2.14
C ALA A 158 -26.44 -7.34 2.47
N ALA A 159 -25.95 -6.46 3.34
CA ALA A 159 -26.45 -5.11 3.47
C ALA A 159 -25.74 -4.21 2.45
N VAL A 160 -26.52 -3.54 1.60
CA VAL A 160 -26.05 -2.76 0.45
C VAL A 160 -26.63 -1.36 0.51
N TYR A 161 -25.79 -0.35 0.20
CA TYR A 161 -26.24 1.03 0.11
C TYR A 161 -26.78 1.32 -1.29
N ASP A 162 -28.04 1.76 -1.38
CA ASP A 162 -28.66 2.17 -2.64
C ASP A 162 -28.53 3.70 -2.81
N PRO A 163 -27.70 4.19 -3.74
CA PRO A 163 -27.49 5.62 -3.94
C PRO A 163 -28.68 6.33 -4.62
N SER A 164 -29.66 5.60 -5.17
CA SER A 164 -30.84 6.20 -5.80
C SER A 164 -31.89 6.68 -4.80
N VAL A 165 -31.89 6.09 -3.60
CA VAL A 165 -32.80 6.38 -2.47
C VAL A 165 -32.03 6.72 -1.18
N GLU A 166 -30.71 6.93 -1.29
CA GLU A 166 -29.76 7.33 -0.26
C GLU A 166 -29.80 6.52 1.06
N ARG A 167 -30.17 5.24 1.01
CA ARG A 167 -30.32 4.38 2.20
C ARG A 167 -29.68 3.01 2.06
N TRP A 168 -29.36 2.38 3.18
CA TRP A 168 -29.04 0.95 3.20
C TRP A 168 -30.30 0.11 2.98
N THR A 169 -30.09 -1.08 2.42
CA THR A 169 -31.11 -2.10 2.17
C THR A 169 -30.52 -3.49 2.42
N ILE A 170 -31.35 -4.43 2.86
CA ILE A 170 -31.07 -5.87 2.81
C ILE A 170 -32.17 -6.50 1.96
N ARG A 171 -31.79 -7.38 1.03
CA ARG A 171 -32.72 -7.98 0.08
C ARG A 171 -33.33 -9.31 0.54
N ASN A 172 -32.70 -10.01 1.49
CA ASN A 172 -33.30 -11.18 2.12
C ASN A 172 -34.21 -10.71 3.28
N PRO A 173 -35.54 -10.97 3.24
CA PRO A 173 -36.47 -10.53 4.28
C PRO A 173 -36.27 -11.23 5.64
N GLU A 174 -35.47 -12.30 5.71
CA GLU A 174 -35.10 -12.93 6.99
C GLU A 174 -34.25 -12.03 7.89
N TYR A 175 -33.57 -11.02 7.32
CA TYR A 175 -32.65 -10.14 8.03
C TYR A 175 -33.09 -8.68 7.93
N LYS A 176 -32.84 -7.91 8.99
CA LYS A 176 -33.18 -6.49 9.08
C LYS A 176 -31.94 -5.65 9.32
N LEU A 177 -32.02 -4.37 8.94
CA LEU A 177 -31.05 -3.35 9.35
C LEU A 177 -31.29 -2.99 10.82
N SER A 178 -30.30 -2.35 11.45
CA SER A 178 -30.46 -1.74 12.78
C SER A 178 -31.60 -0.70 12.79
N GLU A 179 -32.07 -0.33 13.98
CA GLU A 179 -33.12 0.69 14.18
C GLU A 179 -32.81 2.03 13.50
N THR A 180 -31.52 2.35 13.33
CA THR A 180 -31.04 3.59 12.69
C THR A 180 -30.96 3.49 11.15
N GLY A 181 -31.33 2.36 10.56
CA GLY A 181 -31.32 2.16 9.10
C GLY A 181 -29.95 1.93 8.48
N VAL A 182 -28.96 1.52 9.28
CA VAL A 182 -27.62 1.09 8.80
C VAL A 182 -27.39 -0.40 9.09
N PRO A 183 -26.41 -1.07 8.43
CA PRO A 183 -26.08 -2.47 8.69
C PRO A 183 -25.73 -2.65 10.16
N ASP A 184 -26.20 -3.74 10.77
CA ASP A 184 -26.06 -3.89 12.21
C ASP A 184 -24.62 -4.25 12.59
N PHE A 185 -24.10 -3.66 13.67
CA PHE A 185 -22.76 -3.96 14.16
C PHE A 185 -22.61 -5.39 14.68
N THR A 186 -23.73 -6.02 15.03
CA THR A 186 -23.78 -7.38 15.57
C THR A 186 -23.92 -8.45 14.47
N ASP A 187 -24.11 -8.06 13.20
CA ASP A 187 -24.10 -8.99 12.06
C ASP A 187 -22.72 -9.67 11.93
N VAL A 188 -22.71 -11.01 11.80
CA VAL A 188 -21.46 -11.79 11.68
C VAL A 188 -21.32 -12.51 10.34
N GLY A 189 -20.08 -12.90 10.02
CA GLY A 189 -19.71 -13.68 8.85
C GLY A 189 -19.65 -12.92 7.52
N ARG A 190 -19.54 -11.58 7.56
CA ARG A 190 -18.97 -10.78 6.45
C ARG A 190 -17.79 -9.94 6.92
N LEU A 191 -16.93 -9.61 5.96
CA LEU A 191 -15.55 -9.22 6.22
C LEU A 191 -15.39 -7.93 7.02
N TRP A 192 -16.32 -6.98 6.91
CA TRP A 192 -16.29 -5.72 7.67
C TRP A 192 -16.36 -5.99 9.18
N ASN A 193 -17.45 -6.60 9.64
CA ASN A 193 -17.68 -6.88 11.06
C ASN A 193 -16.78 -8.00 11.61
N GLU A 194 -16.41 -9.00 10.79
CA GLU A 194 -15.47 -10.06 11.20
C GLU A 194 -14.04 -9.57 11.50
N GLY A 195 -13.70 -8.34 11.10
CA GLY A 195 -12.50 -7.67 11.59
C GLY A 195 -11.93 -6.57 10.70
N LEU A 196 -12.34 -6.46 9.43
CA LEU A 196 -11.78 -5.44 8.52
C LEU A 196 -12.09 -4.01 8.96
N ALA A 197 -13.24 -3.77 9.60
CA ALA A 197 -13.58 -2.46 10.15
C ALA A 197 -12.59 -2.00 11.23
N PHE A 198 -12.22 -2.91 12.16
CA PHE A 198 -11.28 -2.64 13.23
C PHE A 198 -9.82 -2.68 12.74
N LEU A 199 -9.40 -3.82 12.17
CA LEU A 199 -8.03 -4.04 11.71
C LEU A 199 -7.65 -3.10 10.57
N GLY A 200 -8.56 -2.83 9.64
CA GLY A 200 -8.33 -1.90 8.53
C GLY A 200 -8.16 -0.45 8.98
N TRP A 201 -8.91 -0.02 10.02
CA TRP A 201 -8.76 1.33 10.59
C TRP A 201 -7.47 1.49 11.41
N ILE A 202 -7.13 0.49 12.23
CA ILE A 202 -5.84 0.46 12.94
C ILE A 202 -4.68 0.39 11.92
N PHE A 203 -4.85 -0.32 10.80
CA PHE A 203 -3.89 -0.38 9.70
C PHE A 203 -3.80 0.93 8.92
N TYR A 204 -4.89 1.69 8.77
CA TYR A 204 -4.85 3.07 8.31
C TYR A 204 -4.00 3.94 9.24
N LEU A 205 -4.23 3.87 10.57
CA LEU A 205 -3.41 4.62 11.53
C LEU A 205 -1.92 4.24 11.48
N SER A 206 -1.60 2.97 11.21
CA SER A 206 -0.21 2.52 11.06
C SER A 206 0.58 3.29 10.00
N LYS A 207 -0.08 3.81 8.95
CA LYS A 207 0.60 4.54 7.85
C LYS A 207 1.10 5.92 8.26
N PHE A 208 0.50 6.53 9.28
CA PHE A 208 1.07 7.71 9.93
C PHE A 208 2.26 7.36 10.82
N TYR A 209 2.23 6.21 11.50
CA TYR A 209 3.36 5.74 12.32
C TYR A 209 4.58 5.32 11.46
N GLU A 210 4.36 4.68 10.30
CA GLU A 210 5.40 4.27 9.34
C GLU A 210 6.24 5.47 8.81
N VAL A 211 5.76 6.73 8.95
CA VAL A 211 6.56 7.94 8.68
C VAL A 211 7.86 7.97 9.48
N LEU A 212 7.89 7.35 10.66
CA LEU A 212 9.09 7.26 11.50
C LEU A 212 10.27 6.57 10.80
N ASP A 213 10.03 5.65 9.85
CA ASP A 213 11.10 5.08 9.00
C ASP A 213 11.86 6.18 8.24
N THR A 214 11.11 7.16 7.71
CA THR A 214 11.66 8.31 7.00
C THR A 214 12.43 9.22 7.95
N VAL A 215 11.90 9.46 9.15
CA VAL A 215 12.56 10.25 10.20
C VAL A 215 13.89 9.59 10.62
N ILE A 216 13.91 8.27 10.80
CA ILE A 216 15.11 7.49 11.12
C ILE A 216 16.18 7.62 10.04
N ILE A 217 15.79 7.55 8.76
CA ILE A 217 16.69 7.71 7.61
C ILE A 217 17.31 9.13 7.58
N LEU A 218 16.48 10.16 7.75
CA LEU A 218 16.93 11.55 7.78
C LEU A 218 17.83 11.85 9.00
N ALA A 219 17.48 11.34 10.18
CA ALA A 219 18.28 11.45 11.41
C ALA A 219 19.66 10.78 11.27
N LYS A 220 19.74 9.65 10.55
CA LYS A 220 21.01 8.98 10.20
C LYS A 220 21.83 9.73 9.14
N GLY A 221 21.43 10.95 8.77
CA GLY A 221 22.11 11.81 7.81
C GLY A 221 21.88 11.40 6.35
N LYS A 222 21.05 10.39 6.08
CA LYS A 222 20.82 9.90 4.72
C LYS A 222 19.76 10.74 4.01
N LYS A 223 19.74 10.65 2.67
CA LYS A 223 18.68 11.22 1.84
C LYS A 223 17.45 10.29 1.90
N SER A 224 16.29 10.81 2.29
CA SER A 224 15.02 10.12 2.03
C SER A 224 14.72 10.17 0.54
N SER A 225 14.38 9.02 -0.04
CA SER A 225 14.12 8.93 -1.48
C SER A 225 12.73 9.48 -1.84
N THR A 226 12.58 9.96 -3.08
CA THR A 226 11.27 10.34 -3.62
C THR A 226 10.31 9.16 -3.64
N LEU A 227 10.82 7.94 -3.91
CA LEU A 227 10.06 6.69 -3.83
C LEU A 227 9.44 6.48 -2.44
N GLN A 228 10.23 6.65 -1.38
CA GLN A 228 9.76 6.49 0.00
C GLN A 228 8.74 7.58 0.39
N THR A 229 9.02 8.83 0.02
CA THR A 229 8.14 9.96 0.33
C THR A 229 6.78 9.83 -0.38
N TYR A 230 6.82 9.48 -1.68
CA TYR A 230 5.62 9.20 -2.47
C TYR A 230 4.84 8.00 -1.92
N HIS A 231 5.54 6.93 -1.53
CA HIS A 231 4.91 5.74 -0.95
C HIS A 231 4.15 6.05 0.34
N HIS A 232 4.79 6.62 1.37
CA HIS A 232 4.10 6.84 2.64
C HIS A 232 2.96 7.85 2.51
N ALA A 233 3.13 8.93 1.73
CA ALA A 233 2.07 9.92 1.50
C ALA A 233 0.87 9.32 0.74
N GLY A 234 1.12 8.59 -0.35
CA GLY A 234 0.04 7.96 -1.13
C GLY A 234 -0.63 6.81 -0.38
N ALA A 235 0.10 6.05 0.43
CA ALA A 235 -0.46 5.00 1.28
C ALA A 235 -1.45 5.53 2.31
N MET A 236 -1.21 6.71 2.92
CA MET A 236 -2.17 7.37 3.80
C MET A 236 -3.49 7.66 3.07
N MET A 237 -3.40 8.28 1.89
CA MET A 237 -4.59 8.64 1.08
C MET A 237 -5.37 7.42 0.58
N CYS A 238 -4.66 6.37 0.16
CA CYS A 238 -5.29 5.14 -0.32
C CYS A 238 -5.95 4.34 0.82
N MET A 239 -5.31 4.27 1.98
CA MET A 239 -5.92 3.63 3.16
C MET A 239 -7.11 4.44 3.67
N TRP A 240 -7.01 5.78 3.71
CA TRP A 240 -8.12 6.66 4.04
C TRP A 240 -9.33 6.39 3.15
N ALA A 241 -9.18 6.49 1.82
CA ALA A 241 -10.30 6.31 0.89
C ALA A 241 -10.93 4.90 1.00
N GLY A 242 -10.10 3.87 1.16
CA GLY A 242 -10.57 2.49 1.29
C GLY A 242 -11.42 2.24 2.54
N ILE A 243 -11.06 2.84 3.68
CA ILE A 243 -11.83 2.73 4.92
C ILE A 243 -13.02 3.70 4.92
N ARG A 244 -12.80 4.98 4.57
CA ARG A 244 -13.84 6.04 4.51
C ARG A 244 -15.04 5.64 3.67
N TYR A 245 -14.81 5.02 2.51
CA TYR A 245 -15.87 4.60 1.58
C TYR A 245 -16.24 3.11 1.69
N VAL A 246 -15.76 2.41 2.73
CA VAL A 246 -16.09 0.98 2.98
C VAL A 246 -15.84 0.15 1.69
N ALA A 247 -14.68 0.37 1.06
CA ALA A 247 -14.36 -0.13 -0.27
C ALA A 247 -13.81 -1.56 -0.18
N PRO A 248 -14.51 -2.58 -0.71
CA PRO A 248 -14.15 -3.99 -0.54
C PRO A 248 -12.67 -4.36 -0.75
N PRO A 249 -11.98 -3.95 -1.83
CA PRO A 249 -10.58 -4.34 -2.04
C PRO A 249 -9.58 -3.77 -1.02
N ILE A 250 -9.98 -2.95 -0.04
CA ILE A 250 -9.13 -2.52 1.08
C ILE A 250 -8.63 -3.69 1.94
N TRP A 251 -9.30 -4.84 1.89
CA TRP A 251 -8.80 -6.07 2.50
C TRP A 251 -7.49 -6.55 1.89
N ILE A 252 -7.26 -6.33 0.58
CA ILE A 252 -6.05 -6.78 -0.13
C ILE A 252 -4.84 -6.05 0.45
N PHE A 253 -5.02 -4.76 0.76
CA PHE A 253 -4.02 -3.96 1.47
C PHE A 253 -3.85 -4.48 2.89
N THR A 254 -4.93 -4.54 3.67
CA THR A 254 -4.85 -4.90 5.10
C THR A 254 -4.27 -6.31 5.34
N LEU A 255 -4.58 -7.29 4.49
CA LEU A 255 -4.03 -8.64 4.54
C LEU A 255 -2.65 -8.75 3.88
N VAL A 256 -2.52 -8.48 2.58
CA VAL A 256 -1.29 -8.83 1.84
C VAL A 256 -0.14 -7.87 2.17
N ASN A 257 -0.43 -6.56 2.38
CA ASN A 257 0.61 -5.60 2.79
C ASN A 257 1.10 -5.89 4.21
N SER A 258 0.23 -6.23 5.17
CA SER A 258 0.66 -6.56 6.53
C SER A 258 1.52 -7.84 6.58
N GLY A 259 1.16 -8.88 5.83
CA GLY A 259 2.00 -10.09 5.71
C GLY A 259 3.40 -9.78 5.17
N ILE A 260 3.51 -8.97 4.11
CA ILE A 260 4.82 -8.58 3.53
C ILE A 260 5.57 -7.58 4.43
N HIS A 261 4.88 -6.66 5.12
CA HIS A 261 5.47 -5.75 6.09
C HIS A 261 6.03 -6.52 7.30
N ALA A 262 5.36 -7.56 7.80
CA ALA A 262 5.88 -8.42 8.87
C ALA A 262 7.23 -9.04 8.49
N LEU A 263 7.35 -9.61 7.29
CA LEU A 263 8.60 -10.17 6.77
C LEU A 263 9.69 -9.09 6.56
N MET A 264 9.30 -7.92 6.06
CA MET A 264 10.19 -6.80 5.75
C MET A 264 10.77 -6.14 7.02
N TYR A 265 9.95 -5.86 8.03
CA TYR A 265 10.41 -5.34 9.32
C TYR A 265 11.17 -6.39 10.15
N THR A 266 10.85 -7.68 10.00
CA THR A 266 11.68 -8.77 10.54
C THR A 266 13.08 -8.74 9.91
N TYR A 267 13.18 -8.59 8.59
CA TYR A 267 14.46 -8.45 7.88
C TYR A 267 15.26 -7.20 8.34
N TYR A 268 14.61 -6.06 8.56
CA TYR A 268 15.27 -4.87 9.10
C TYR A 268 15.71 -5.04 10.55
N THR A 269 14.92 -5.73 11.39
CA THR A 269 15.30 -6.10 12.77
C THR A 269 16.57 -6.94 12.78
N ILE A 270 16.61 -8.04 12.01
CA ILE A 270 17.76 -8.95 11.91
C ILE A 270 19.00 -8.18 11.39
N THR A 271 18.82 -7.28 10.41
CA THR A 271 19.89 -6.43 9.87
C THR A 271 20.38 -5.41 10.91
N ALA A 272 19.50 -4.84 11.74
CA ALA A 272 19.85 -3.91 12.82
C ALA A 272 20.65 -4.59 13.94
N LEU A 273 20.36 -5.86 14.22
CA LEU A 273 21.13 -6.75 15.09
C LEU A 273 22.48 -7.20 14.48
N ARG A 274 22.82 -6.72 13.28
CA ARG A 274 24.04 -7.05 12.50
C ARG A 274 24.18 -8.53 12.11
N ILE A 275 23.10 -9.29 12.15
CA ILE A 275 23.07 -10.67 11.66
C ILE A 275 23.12 -10.63 10.13
N ARG A 276 24.00 -11.44 9.52
CA ARG A 276 24.23 -11.45 8.08
C ARG A 276 23.12 -12.22 7.36
N VAL A 277 22.17 -11.51 6.75
CA VAL A 277 21.10 -12.12 5.96
C VAL A 277 21.59 -12.45 4.53
N PRO A 278 21.30 -13.65 3.98
CA PRO A 278 21.59 -14.00 2.59
C PRO A 278 20.93 -13.05 1.57
N THR A 279 21.66 -12.74 0.48
CA THR A 279 21.17 -11.89 -0.62
C THR A 279 19.90 -12.43 -1.28
N VAL A 280 19.69 -13.76 -1.25
CA VAL A 280 18.48 -14.42 -1.75
C VAL A 280 17.24 -13.92 -1.03
N ILE A 281 17.23 -13.90 0.32
CA ILE A 281 16.09 -13.42 1.12
C ILE A 281 15.77 -11.96 0.78
N LYS A 282 16.80 -11.11 0.65
CA LYS A 282 16.62 -9.72 0.23
C LYS A 282 15.98 -9.62 -1.16
N ARG A 283 16.41 -10.45 -2.13
CA ARG A 283 15.82 -10.50 -3.48
C ARG A 283 14.37 -10.96 -3.41
N SER A 284 14.07 -12.04 -2.69
CA SER A 284 12.72 -12.58 -2.52
C SER A 284 11.76 -11.57 -1.89
N LEU A 285 12.18 -10.82 -0.87
CA LEU A 285 11.39 -9.72 -0.30
C LEU A 285 11.03 -8.66 -1.34
N THR A 286 12.00 -8.21 -2.16
CA THR A 286 11.75 -7.24 -3.23
C THR A 286 10.85 -7.83 -4.33
N THR A 287 10.99 -9.11 -4.66
CA THR A 287 10.09 -9.80 -5.59
C THR A 287 8.67 -9.82 -5.03
N MET A 288 8.46 -10.22 -3.77
CA MET A 288 7.13 -10.27 -3.15
C MET A 288 6.47 -8.88 -3.11
N GLN A 289 7.22 -7.81 -2.84
CA GLN A 289 6.71 -6.43 -2.92
C GLN A 289 6.24 -6.04 -4.34
N ILE A 290 7.00 -6.39 -5.38
CA ILE A 290 6.62 -6.13 -6.77
C ILE A 290 5.41 -6.97 -7.18
N THR A 291 5.40 -8.26 -6.82
CA THR A 291 4.26 -9.15 -7.03
C THR A 291 3.03 -8.64 -6.31
N GLN A 292 3.14 -8.12 -5.08
CA GLN A 292 2.03 -7.49 -4.36
C GLN A 292 1.46 -6.29 -5.12
N PHE A 293 2.31 -5.42 -5.69
CA PHE A 293 1.81 -4.25 -6.43
C PHE A 293 1.11 -4.65 -7.74
N VAL A 294 1.69 -5.54 -8.55
CA VAL A 294 1.06 -6.03 -9.80
C VAL A 294 -0.21 -6.84 -9.49
N ILE A 295 -0.02 -7.87 -8.65
CA ILE A 295 -0.99 -8.65 -7.86
C ILE A 295 -2.25 -7.88 -7.45
N GLY A 296 -2.06 -7.11 -6.38
CA GLY A 296 -3.12 -6.38 -5.69
C GLY A 296 -3.72 -5.24 -6.50
N SER A 297 -2.97 -4.55 -7.36
CA SER A 297 -3.57 -3.49 -8.21
C SER A 297 -4.51 -4.09 -9.26
N ALA A 298 -4.10 -5.17 -9.92
CA ALA A 298 -4.95 -5.86 -10.89
C ALA A 298 -6.17 -6.49 -10.21
N MET A 299 -5.98 -7.10 -9.03
CA MET A 299 -7.06 -7.66 -8.23
C MET A 299 -8.01 -6.58 -7.67
N ALA A 300 -7.53 -5.40 -7.27
CA ALA A 300 -8.39 -4.30 -6.83
C ALA A 300 -9.16 -3.69 -8.01
N ALA A 301 -8.50 -3.52 -9.16
CA ALA A 301 -9.13 -3.00 -10.37
C ALA A 301 -10.27 -3.91 -10.86
N SER A 302 -10.15 -5.24 -10.75
CA SER A 302 -11.20 -6.16 -11.24
C SER A 302 -12.55 -5.99 -10.55
N TYR A 303 -12.62 -5.45 -9.32
CA TYR A 303 -13.87 -5.11 -8.64
C TYR A 303 -14.71 -4.08 -9.40
N LEU A 304 -14.11 -3.23 -10.24
CA LEU A 304 -14.87 -2.31 -11.11
C LEU A 304 -15.52 -3.02 -12.30
N PHE A 305 -15.00 -4.19 -12.70
CA PHE A 305 -15.42 -4.88 -13.92
C PHE A 305 -16.26 -6.14 -13.66
N ILE A 306 -16.38 -6.56 -12.40
CA ILE A 306 -17.17 -7.72 -11.98
C ILE A 306 -18.61 -7.30 -11.68
N SER A 307 -19.55 -8.04 -12.25
CA SER A 307 -20.97 -8.08 -11.86
C SER A 307 -21.39 -9.53 -11.70
N TYR A 308 -22.39 -9.80 -10.87
CA TYR A 308 -22.88 -11.16 -10.63
C TYR A 308 -24.37 -11.18 -10.32
N THR A 309 -25.03 -12.31 -10.56
CA THR A 309 -26.44 -12.51 -10.25
C THR A 309 -26.64 -12.69 -8.75
N LEU A 310 -27.75 -12.22 -8.19
CA LEU A 310 -28.18 -12.58 -6.83
C LEU A 310 -29.19 -13.73 -6.83
N PRO A 311 -29.37 -14.45 -5.71
CA PRO A 311 -30.50 -15.37 -5.56
C PRO A 311 -31.84 -14.60 -5.67
N ARG A 312 -32.93 -15.30 -5.99
CA ARG A 312 -34.26 -14.70 -6.02
C ARG A 312 -34.75 -14.49 -4.58
N SER A 313 -35.00 -13.25 -4.20
CA SER A 313 -35.82 -12.93 -3.02
C SER A 313 -37.20 -13.55 -3.22
N GLN A 314 -37.62 -14.45 -2.31
CA GLN A 314 -39.01 -14.87 -2.24
C GLN A 314 -39.83 -13.68 -1.75
N ALA A 315 -40.38 -12.91 -2.70
CA ALA A 315 -41.42 -11.95 -2.37
C ALA A 315 -42.67 -12.74 -1.99
N VAL A 316 -43.18 -12.51 -0.79
CA VAL A 316 -44.55 -12.92 -0.45
C VAL A 316 -45.46 -12.17 -1.41
N ALA A 317 -46.20 -12.91 -2.24
CA ALA A 317 -47.12 -12.28 -3.19
C ALA A 317 -48.31 -11.72 -2.42
N GLU A 318 -48.47 -10.39 -2.41
CA GLU A 318 -49.70 -9.75 -1.94
C GLU A 318 -50.86 -10.20 -2.83
N ALA A 319 -51.70 -11.09 -2.30
CA ALA A 319 -52.99 -11.39 -2.91
C ALA A 319 -53.91 -10.16 -2.76
N PRO A 320 -54.75 -9.85 -3.76
CA PRO A 320 -55.61 -8.68 -3.70
C PRO A 320 -56.63 -8.78 -2.56
N LEU A 321 -56.91 -7.67 -1.89
CA LEU A 321 -57.90 -7.60 -0.79
C LEU A 321 -59.25 -8.17 -1.23
N ALA A 322 -59.61 -9.33 -0.67
CA ALA A 322 -60.98 -9.82 -0.62
C ALA A 322 -61.54 -9.54 0.77
N THR A 323 -62.62 -8.76 0.83
CA THR A 323 -63.27 -8.34 2.08
C THR A 323 -63.91 -9.51 2.83
N ALA A 324 -63.53 -9.73 4.09
CA ALA A 324 -64.29 -10.52 5.05
C ALA A 324 -64.14 -9.92 6.47
N GLN A 325 -65.24 -9.85 7.21
CA GLN A 325 -65.31 -9.23 8.54
C GLN A 325 -65.08 -10.23 9.68
N VAL A 326 -64.41 -9.76 10.73
CA VAL A 326 -64.64 -10.04 12.16
C VAL A 326 -64.90 -11.50 12.60
N VAL A 327 -63.93 -12.07 13.34
CA VAL A 327 -64.12 -12.43 14.77
C VAL A 327 -62.76 -12.21 15.48
N ALA A 328 -62.77 -11.55 16.64
CA ALA A 328 -61.61 -11.47 17.52
C ALA A 328 -61.59 -12.68 18.47
N ALA A 329 -60.45 -13.38 18.55
CA ALA A 329 -60.12 -14.31 19.62
C ALA A 329 -58.61 -14.29 19.84
N GLU A 330 -58.18 -13.87 21.03
CA GLU A 330 -56.77 -13.85 21.42
C GLU A 330 -56.27 -15.27 21.72
N VAL A 331 -55.30 -15.75 20.96
CA VAL A 331 -54.27 -16.67 21.46
C VAL A 331 -52.94 -16.27 20.81
N ALA A 332 -51.92 -15.99 21.62
CA ALA A 332 -50.61 -15.59 21.14
C ALA A 332 -49.79 -16.80 20.67
N GLU A 333 -49.80 -17.10 19.36
CA GLU A 333 -48.71 -17.83 18.71
C GLU A 333 -47.66 -16.85 18.17
N GLU A 334 -46.83 -16.31 19.05
CA GLU A 334 -45.55 -15.74 18.61
C GLU A 334 -44.64 -16.86 18.09
N GLY A 335 -44.16 -16.71 16.85
CA GLY A 335 -43.68 -17.84 16.05
C GLY A 335 -42.55 -18.67 16.67
N LEU A 336 -42.84 -19.97 16.86
CA LEU A 336 -41.87 -21.00 17.27
C LEU A 336 -40.62 -21.03 16.37
N VAL A 337 -40.76 -20.80 15.06
CA VAL A 337 -39.67 -20.93 14.08
C VAL A 337 -38.63 -19.79 14.17
N PRO A 338 -39.01 -18.49 14.18
CA PRO A 338 -38.10 -17.41 14.55
C PRO A 338 -37.42 -17.63 15.89
N TRP A 339 -38.14 -18.12 16.92
CA TRP A 339 -37.57 -18.43 18.23
C TRP A 339 -36.53 -19.56 18.17
N ILE A 340 -36.79 -20.65 17.44
CA ILE A 340 -35.81 -21.74 17.24
C ILE A 340 -34.57 -21.24 16.48
N LYS A 341 -34.74 -20.44 15.41
CA LYS A 341 -33.59 -19.83 14.70
C LYS A 341 -32.77 -18.93 15.63
N LYS A 342 -33.43 -18.07 16.42
CA LYS A 342 -32.81 -17.21 17.43
C LYS A 342 -32.08 -18.01 18.51
N LEU A 343 -32.64 -19.12 18.96
CA LEU A 343 -31.99 -20.03 19.91
C LEU A 343 -30.76 -20.72 19.29
N ALA A 344 -30.85 -21.16 18.04
CA ALA A 344 -29.74 -21.79 17.32
C ALA A 344 -28.58 -20.82 17.05
N PHE A 345 -28.87 -19.57 16.65
CA PHE A 345 -27.84 -18.54 16.50
C PHE A 345 -27.17 -18.18 17.83
N ARG A 346 -27.93 -18.05 18.92
CA ARG A 346 -27.37 -17.88 20.29
C ARG A 346 -26.51 -19.08 20.71
N ALA A 347 -26.97 -20.31 20.49
CA ALA A 347 -26.20 -21.51 20.79
C ALA A 347 -24.91 -21.63 19.95
N ALA A 348 -24.87 -21.01 18.76
CA ALA A 348 -23.68 -20.89 17.92
C ALA A 348 -22.78 -19.68 18.27
N GLY A 349 -23.10 -18.90 19.32
CA GLY A 349 -22.36 -17.68 19.71
C GLY A 349 -22.56 -16.49 18.78
N ALA A 350 -23.58 -16.52 17.91
CA ALA A 350 -23.93 -15.48 16.96
C ALA A 350 -25.14 -14.67 17.47
N GLU A 351 -25.00 -14.05 18.64
CA GLU A 351 -26.11 -13.38 19.34
C GLU A 351 -26.75 -12.25 18.51
N GLY A 352 -25.95 -11.51 17.73
CA GLY A 352 -26.44 -10.47 16.82
C GLY A 352 -27.31 -10.97 15.67
N LEU A 353 -26.89 -12.03 14.98
CA LEU A 353 -27.75 -12.69 13.98
C LEU A 353 -29.06 -13.16 14.60
N ALA A 354 -29.06 -13.53 15.87
CA ALA A 354 -30.25 -13.92 16.61
C ALA A 354 -31.21 -12.74 16.87
N GLU A 355 -30.69 -11.53 17.03
CA GLU A 355 -31.49 -10.31 17.18
C GLU A 355 -32.03 -9.80 15.86
N ASN A 356 -31.30 -10.00 14.77
CA ASN A 356 -31.67 -9.54 13.41
C ASN A 356 -32.61 -10.48 12.64
N VAL A 357 -33.03 -11.62 13.21
CA VAL A 357 -34.03 -12.53 12.58
C VAL A 357 -35.41 -11.88 12.55
N GLY A 358 -35.94 -11.64 11.35
CA GLY A 358 -37.32 -11.20 11.16
C GLY A 358 -38.36 -12.29 11.46
N VAL A 359 -39.49 -11.89 12.03
CA VAL A 359 -40.73 -12.70 11.98
C VAL A 359 -41.31 -12.57 10.57
N PRO A 360 -41.56 -13.69 9.85
CA PRO A 360 -42.26 -13.65 8.57
C PRO A 360 -43.78 -13.55 8.79
N ASP A 361 -44.43 -12.61 8.13
CA ASP A 361 -45.89 -12.56 8.07
C ASP A 361 -46.44 -13.64 7.15
N SER A 362 -47.32 -14.48 7.70
CA SER A 362 -48.11 -15.56 7.06
C SER A 362 -47.36 -16.83 6.58
N PRO A 363 -47.92 -18.04 6.86
CA PRO A 363 -47.47 -19.29 6.26
C PRO A 363 -48.22 -19.56 4.94
N ALA A 364 -47.54 -19.45 3.81
CA ALA A 364 -48.06 -19.89 2.51
C ALA A 364 -47.01 -20.73 1.76
N ALA A 365 -47.41 -21.92 1.30
CA ALA A 365 -46.54 -22.82 0.56
C ALA A 365 -46.23 -22.27 -0.85
N PRO A 366 -44.99 -22.38 -1.35
CA PRO A 366 -44.63 -21.84 -2.65
C PRO A 366 -45.18 -22.69 -3.80
N ALA A 367 -45.92 -22.05 -4.71
CA ALA A 367 -46.21 -22.62 -6.02
C ALA A 367 -44.92 -22.63 -6.87
N VAL A 368 -44.60 -23.77 -7.49
CA VAL A 368 -43.42 -23.93 -8.36
C VAL A 368 -43.66 -23.19 -9.67
N GLN A 369 -42.94 -22.09 -9.90
CA GLN A 369 -42.85 -21.41 -11.19
C GLN A 369 -41.45 -21.59 -11.81
N PRO A 370 -41.35 -21.61 -13.16
CA PRO A 370 -40.14 -22.06 -13.85
C PRO A 370 -38.94 -21.12 -13.69
N HIS A 371 -37.77 -21.75 -13.76
CA HIS A 371 -36.42 -21.20 -13.67
C HIS A 371 -36.28 -19.78 -14.24
N HIS A 372 -35.89 -18.84 -13.39
CA HIS A 372 -35.42 -17.52 -13.80
C HIS A 372 -34.35 -17.02 -12.84
N VAL A 373 -33.25 -16.55 -13.41
CA VAL A 373 -32.09 -16.00 -12.72
C VAL A 373 -32.49 -14.71 -11.98
N GLY A 374 -31.92 -14.48 -10.79
CA GLY A 374 -32.17 -13.23 -10.05
C GLY A 374 -31.48 -12.01 -10.65
N PRO A 375 -31.72 -10.80 -10.11
CA PRO A 375 -31.19 -9.57 -10.67
C PRO A 375 -29.66 -9.55 -10.68
N MET A 376 -29.09 -8.94 -11.72
CA MET A 376 -27.67 -8.73 -11.86
C MET A 376 -27.24 -7.49 -11.08
N VAL A 377 -26.21 -7.61 -10.24
CA VAL A 377 -25.66 -6.50 -9.46
C VAL A 377 -24.18 -6.27 -9.79
N THR A 378 -23.75 -5.01 -9.74
CA THR A 378 -22.34 -4.65 -9.81
C THR A 378 -21.63 -4.99 -8.50
N CYS A 379 -20.33 -5.25 -8.56
CA CYS A 379 -19.54 -5.52 -7.36
C CYS A 379 -19.46 -4.28 -6.44
N MET A 380 -19.27 -3.08 -7.00
CA MET A 380 -19.35 -1.79 -6.30
C MET A 380 -20.74 -1.17 -6.42
N ASP A 381 -21.19 -0.46 -5.38
CA ASP A 381 -22.50 0.19 -5.31
C ASP A 381 -22.41 1.72 -5.35
N THR A 382 -21.27 2.29 -4.91
CA THR A 382 -21.14 3.74 -4.71
C THR A 382 -19.95 4.35 -5.46
N THR A 383 -20.06 5.64 -5.78
CA THR A 383 -18.99 6.43 -6.39
C THR A 383 -17.77 6.55 -5.48
N GLY A 384 -17.98 6.58 -4.16
CA GLY A 384 -16.90 6.53 -3.16
C GLY A 384 -16.06 5.25 -3.21
N GLN A 385 -16.72 4.09 -3.29
CA GLN A 385 -16.03 2.80 -3.43
C GLN A 385 -15.21 2.74 -4.73
N ALA A 386 -15.81 3.18 -5.85
CA ALA A 386 -15.12 3.23 -7.13
C ALA A 386 -13.94 4.23 -7.12
N PHE A 387 -14.11 5.41 -6.52
CA PHE A 387 -13.04 6.39 -6.33
C PHE A 387 -11.87 5.83 -5.51
N ALA A 388 -12.15 5.08 -4.43
CA ALA A 388 -11.11 4.44 -3.63
C ALA A 388 -10.27 3.46 -4.46
N ILE A 389 -10.88 2.70 -5.39
CA ILE A 389 -10.16 1.83 -6.33
C ILE A 389 -9.34 2.64 -7.33
N TRP A 390 -9.93 3.67 -7.95
CA TRP A 390 -9.22 4.51 -8.93
C TRP A 390 -8.01 5.23 -8.32
N LEU A 391 -8.18 5.84 -7.15
CA LEU A 391 -7.10 6.47 -6.39
C LEU A 391 -5.95 5.48 -6.15
N ASN A 392 -6.29 4.25 -5.75
CA ASN A 392 -5.35 3.18 -5.47
C ASN A 392 -4.55 2.74 -6.71
N VAL A 393 -5.25 2.47 -7.83
CA VAL A 393 -4.65 2.03 -9.10
C VAL A 393 -3.76 3.12 -9.70
N VAL A 394 -4.23 4.37 -9.72
CA VAL A 394 -3.47 5.52 -10.25
C VAL A 394 -2.22 5.79 -9.41
N TYR A 395 -2.30 5.65 -8.08
CA TYR A 395 -1.15 5.76 -7.18
C TYR A 395 -0.13 4.63 -7.36
N LEU A 396 -0.60 3.37 -7.47
CA LEU A 396 0.29 2.21 -7.55
C LEU A 396 0.96 2.02 -8.91
N LEU A 397 0.38 2.51 -10.01
CA LEU A 397 0.97 2.37 -11.35
C LEU A 397 2.41 2.95 -11.46
N PRO A 398 2.68 4.23 -11.13
CA PRO A 398 4.04 4.77 -11.16
C PRO A 398 4.95 4.13 -10.11
N LEU A 399 4.40 3.74 -8.95
CA LEU A 399 5.17 3.05 -7.90
C LEU A 399 5.67 1.68 -8.40
N THR A 400 4.80 0.90 -9.02
CA THR A 400 5.11 -0.42 -9.60
C THR A 400 6.21 -0.31 -10.65
N TYR A 401 6.10 0.68 -11.55
CA TYR A 401 7.15 0.97 -12.54
C TYR A 401 8.50 1.29 -11.89
N LEU A 402 8.52 2.14 -10.86
CA LEU A 402 9.76 2.51 -10.16
C LEU A 402 10.42 1.32 -9.45
N PHE A 403 9.63 0.47 -8.77
CA PHE A 403 10.13 -0.74 -8.12
C PHE A 403 10.62 -1.78 -9.12
N ALA A 404 9.89 -2.03 -10.21
CA ALA A 404 10.32 -2.93 -11.28
C ALA A 404 11.64 -2.47 -11.91
N ARG A 405 11.75 -1.18 -12.25
CA ARG A 405 12.99 -0.57 -12.78
C ARG A 405 14.15 -0.70 -11.79
N PHE A 406 13.91 -0.51 -10.50
CA PHE A 406 14.91 -0.70 -9.45
C PHE A 406 15.39 -2.16 -9.36
N PHE A 407 14.47 -3.13 -9.40
CA PHE A 407 14.79 -4.56 -9.33
C PHE A 407 15.60 -5.02 -10.54
N VAL A 408 15.16 -4.68 -11.76
CA VAL A 408 15.86 -4.98 -13.02
C VAL A 408 17.30 -4.45 -12.97
N ARG A 409 17.50 -3.20 -12.55
CA ARG A 409 18.84 -2.58 -12.43
C ARG A 409 19.69 -3.20 -11.32
N SER A 410 19.10 -3.64 -10.22
CA SER A 410 19.82 -4.13 -9.03
C SER A 410 20.18 -5.61 -9.10
N TYR A 411 19.36 -6.43 -9.77
CA TYR A 411 19.44 -7.89 -9.74
C TYR A 411 19.61 -8.57 -11.09
N LEU A 412 19.21 -7.95 -12.20
CA LEU A 412 19.31 -8.55 -13.55
C LEU A 412 20.48 -7.97 -14.35
N TYR A 413 20.71 -6.65 -14.30
CA TYR A 413 21.82 -5.99 -15.02
C TYR A 413 23.18 -6.01 -14.31
N ARG A 414 23.34 -6.79 -13.23
CA ARG A 414 24.63 -6.90 -12.54
C ARG A 414 25.58 -7.80 -13.32
N LYS A 415 26.29 -7.24 -14.32
CA LYS A 415 27.49 -7.87 -14.89
C LYS A 415 28.41 -8.34 -13.76
N GLU A 416 28.95 -9.54 -13.90
CA GLU A 416 29.83 -10.12 -12.89
C GLU A 416 31.05 -9.23 -12.65
N PRO A 417 31.44 -8.97 -11.39
CA PRO A 417 32.58 -8.14 -11.09
C PRO A 417 33.88 -8.90 -11.32
N GLY A 418 34.60 -8.53 -12.39
CA GLY A 418 36.03 -8.82 -12.50
C GLY A 418 36.78 -8.39 -11.22
N ALA A 419 37.78 -9.17 -10.83
CA ALA A 419 38.33 -9.14 -9.48
C ALA A 419 38.94 -7.79 -9.06
N ARG A 420 38.23 -7.05 -8.19
CA ARG A 420 38.76 -6.25 -7.05
C ARG A 420 37.60 -5.55 -6.30
N GLN A 421 37.32 -5.99 -5.07
CA GLN A 421 36.35 -5.32 -4.19
C GLN A 421 36.96 -4.13 -3.45
N PRO A 422 36.22 -3.02 -3.34
CA PRO A 422 36.00 -2.33 -2.08
C PRO A 422 34.60 -2.64 -1.51
N THR A 423 34.39 -2.33 -0.23
CA THR A 423 33.32 -2.94 0.59
C THR A 423 31.88 -2.58 0.18
N ASN A 424 30.98 -3.58 0.30
CA ASN A 424 29.61 -3.64 -0.25
C ASN A 424 28.58 -2.56 0.23
N ILE A 425 29.00 -1.53 0.96
CA ILE A 425 28.09 -0.46 1.44
C ILE A 425 28.16 0.79 0.55
N GLN A 426 29.36 1.22 0.15
CA GLN A 426 29.55 2.46 -0.61
C GLN A 426 29.18 2.31 -2.10
N ALA A 427 29.34 1.11 -2.67
CA ALA A 427 28.97 0.83 -4.06
C ALA A 427 27.45 0.96 -4.31
N ALA A 428 26.63 0.51 -3.35
CA ALA A 428 25.17 0.65 -3.42
C ALA A 428 24.71 2.09 -3.27
N GLU A 429 25.37 2.87 -2.41
CA GLU A 429 25.09 4.30 -2.18
C GLU A 429 25.44 5.14 -3.42
N LYS A 430 26.57 4.83 -4.08
CA LYS A 430 26.98 5.43 -5.36
C LYS A 430 26.03 5.06 -6.52
N ALA A 431 25.67 3.78 -6.65
CA ALA A 431 24.71 3.32 -7.67
C ALA A 431 23.32 3.94 -7.50
N GLY A 432 22.85 4.13 -6.26
CA GLY A 432 21.63 4.88 -5.94
C GLY A 432 21.72 6.36 -6.29
N LEU A 433 22.86 7.01 -6.01
CA LEU A 433 23.12 8.40 -6.43
C LEU A 433 23.10 8.56 -7.96
N ASP A 434 23.71 7.64 -8.70
CA ASP A 434 23.78 7.71 -10.16
C ASP A 434 22.45 7.32 -10.82
N ALA A 435 21.62 6.50 -10.17
CA ALA A 435 20.21 6.33 -10.55
C ALA A 435 19.37 7.59 -10.30
N LEU A 436 19.60 8.29 -9.18
CA LEU A 436 18.94 9.57 -8.87
C LEU A 436 19.33 10.71 -9.83
N LYS A 437 20.58 10.74 -10.31
CA LYS A 437 21.00 11.67 -11.38
C LYS A 437 20.29 11.37 -12.70
N GLY A 438 20.17 10.09 -13.05
CA GLY A 438 19.39 9.65 -14.22
C GLY A 438 17.93 10.09 -14.10
N LEU A 439 17.28 9.82 -12.98
CA LEU A 439 15.88 10.23 -12.74
C LEU A 439 15.70 11.75 -12.72
N SER A 440 16.64 12.52 -12.15
CA SER A 440 16.57 13.99 -12.17
C SER A 440 16.75 14.58 -13.57
N ARG A 441 17.42 13.85 -14.48
CA ARG A 441 17.60 14.23 -15.89
C ARG A 441 16.39 13.79 -16.72
N GLU A 442 15.82 12.62 -16.45
CA GLU A 442 14.59 12.14 -17.10
C GLU A 442 13.36 12.94 -16.66
N ILE A 443 13.24 13.34 -15.38
CA ILE A 443 12.16 14.23 -14.92
C ILE A 443 12.32 15.62 -15.53
N ARG A 444 13.55 16.16 -15.61
CA ARG A 444 13.80 17.42 -16.32
C ARG A 444 13.38 17.30 -17.80
N LYS A 445 13.78 16.21 -18.46
CA LYS A 445 13.42 15.93 -19.86
C LYS A 445 11.92 15.68 -20.06
N ALA A 446 11.23 15.08 -19.10
CA ALA A 446 9.77 14.89 -19.14
C ALA A 446 9.00 16.17 -18.80
N VAL A 447 9.58 17.09 -18.03
CA VAL A 447 9.06 18.45 -17.81
C VAL A 447 9.34 19.34 -19.02
N GLU A 448 10.46 19.15 -19.73
CA GLU A 448 10.73 19.79 -21.02
C GLU A 448 9.78 19.25 -22.12
N VAL A 449 9.56 17.93 -22.20
CA VAL A 449 8.68 17.29 -23.20
C VAL A 449 7.18 17.46 -22.91
N ASN A 450 6.76 17.59 -21.64
CA ASN A 450 5.38 17.98 -21.29
C ASN A 450 5.22 19.52 -21.13
N GLY A 451 6.31 20.29 -21.27
CA GLY A 451 6.28 21.75 -21.34
C GLY A 451 5.80 22.23 -22.72
N GLU A 452 6.16 21.48 -23.77
CA GLU A 452 5.70 21.67 -25.15
C GLU A 452 4.22 21.22 -25.36
N THR A 453 3.32 21.57 -24.43
CA THR A 453 1.86 21.61 -24.66
C THR A 453 1.09 22.53 -23.70
N SER A 454 1.73 23.51 -23.04
CA SER A 454 1.01 24.56 -22.30
C SER A 454 1.78 25.87 -22.06
N GLU A 455 2.53 26.37 -23.06
CA GLU A 455 3.12 27.73 -23.01
C GLU A 455 2.39 28.69 -23.96
N SER A 456 1.17 29.11 -23.56
CA SER A 456 0.51 30.28 -24.12
C SER A 456 -0.45 30.93 -23.11
N THR A 457 0.05 31.70 -22.15
CA THR A 457 -0.67 32.89 -21.61
C THR A 457 0.15 33.82 -20.70
N GLU A 458 1.24 33.38 -20.03
CA GLU A 458 1.88 34.25 -19.01
C GLU A 458 2.85 35.30 -19.57
N ASP A 459 3.52 35.03 -20.70
CA ASP A 459 4.42 36.01 -21.34
C ASP A 459 3.69 37.13 -22.11
N GLU A 460 2.43 36.94 -22.53
CA GLU A 460 1.69 38.04 -23.18
C GLU A 460 1.24 39.11 -22.17
N ALA A 461 0.94 38.69 -20.93
CA ALA A 461 0.57 39.61 -19.85
C ALA A 461 1.76 40.50 -19.43
N LEU A 462 2.96 39.94 -19.29
CA LEU A 462 4.15 40.69 -18.91
C LEU A 462 4.59 41.68 -20.01
N ASN A 463 4.51 41.26 -21.27
CA ASN A 463 4.87 42.10 -22.41
C ASN A 463 3.90 43.27 -22.63
N ARG A 464 2.59 43.10 -22.38
CA ARG A 464 1.64 44.25 -22.40
C ARG A 464 1.94 45.29 -21.31
N VAL A 465 2.37 44.86 -20.12
CA VAL A 465 2.73 45.78 -19.02
C VAL A 465 4.05 46.52 -19.29
N GLN A 466 4.99 45.92 -20.02
CA GLN A 466 6.21 46.62 -20.46
C GLN A 466 5.98 47.53 -21.68
N ALA A 467 5.13 47.14 -22.64
CA ALA A 467 4.77 47.97 -23.80
C ALA A 467 4.05 49.27 -23.40
N LEU A 468 3.26 49.26 -22.33
CA LEU A 468 2.64 50.47 -21.76
C LEU A 468 3.62 51.38 -21.00
N ARG A 469 4.85 50.91 -20.69
CA ARG A 469 5.90 51.70 -20.03
C ARG A 469 6.93 52.29 -20.99
N SER A 470 7.12 51.72 -22.18
CA SER A 470 8.07 52.22 -23.18
C SER A 470 7.54 53.42 -23.97
N HIS A 471 6.22 53.64 -24.02
CA HIS A 471 5.59 54.65 -24.87
C HIS A 471 5.76 56.13 -24.41
N ASN A 472 6.50 56.37 -23.32
CA ASN A 472 6.61 57.69 -22.68
C ASN A 472 8.05 58.22 -22.52
N LYS A 473 9.06 57.61 -23.17
CA LYS A 473 10.46 58.10 -23.18
C LYS A 473 11.21 57.80 -24.48
N SER A 474 10.96 58.62 -25.53
CA SER A 474 11.99 59.00 -26.51
C SER A 474 11.49 60.05 -27.52
N GLN A 475 11.72 61.33 -27.20
CA GLN A 475 12.05 62.30 -28.24
C GLN A 475 13.47 62.83 -27.99
N GLN A 476 14.19 63.00 -29.11
CA GLN A 476 15.48 63.68 -29.33
C GLN A 476 16.74 62.80 -29.58
N LYS A 477 17.33 63.12 -30.75
CA LYS A 477 18.68 62.84 -31.31
C LYS A 477 19.79 63.51 -30.46
N PRO A 478 21.13 63.39 -30.72
CA PRO A 478 21.87 63.04 -31.97
C PRO A 478 23.01 61.98 -31.80
N ALA A 479 23.51 61.30 -32.85
CA ALA A 479 24.57 61.58 -33.86
C ALA A 479 26.07 61.49 -33.43
N VAL A 480 26.81 60.61 -34.14
CA VAL A 480 28.20 60.69 -34.68
C VAL A 480 29.38 61.23 -33.81
N GLU A 481 30.50 60.49 -33.68
CA GLU A 481 31.86 60.87 -34.21
C GLU A 481 33.07 59.96 -33.77
N ASN A 482 33.94 59.61 -34.75
CA ASN A 482 35.39 59.28 -34.84
C ASN A 482 36.28 58.60 -33.74
N SER A 483 37.46 58.11 -34.20
CA SER A 483 38.60 57.41 -33.52
C SER A 483 39.89 58.29 -33.56
N PRO A 484 41.16 57.89 -33.20
CA PRO A 484 41.75 56.87 -32.29
C PRO A 484 43.00 57.37 -31.44
N ILE A 485 43.84 56.46 -30.87
CA ILE A 485 45.33 56.55 -30.54
C ILE A 485 45.89 56.94 -29.11
N ARG A 486 46.80 56.07 -28.57
CA ARG A 486 47.92 56.22 -27.55
C ARG A 486 47.63 56.77 -26.10
N THR A 487 48.43 56.62 -25.02
CA THR A 487 49.83 56.14 -24.74
C THR A 487 50.07 55.65 -23.27
N ARG A 488 51.15 54.86 -23.01
CA ARG A 488 52.06 54.76 -21.80
C ARG A 488 51.49 54.69 -20.35
N ALA A 489 51.79 53.64 -19.53
CA ALA A 489 52.97 53.42 -18.62
C ALA A 489 52.71 53.83 -17.14
N THR A 490 53.32 53.33 -16.03
CA THR A 490 54.22 52.18 -15.68
C THR A 490 54.42 52.08 -14.15
N THR A 491 54.41 50.87 -13.55
CA THR A 491 55.23 50.41 -12.38
C THR A 491 54.95 48.89 -12.17
N ALA A 492 55.87 47.92 -12.30
CA ALA A 492 57.14 47.59 -11.57
C ALA A 492 56.92 46.67 -10.34
N LYS A 493 57.73 45.64 -10.03
CA LYS A 493 58.71 44.79 -10.77
C LYS A 493 58.98 43.49 -9.96
N GLN A 494 59.48 42.42 -10.59
CA GLN A 494 59.75 41.08 -10.00
C GLN A 494 61.16 40.89 -9.36
N LYS A 495 61.37 39.68 -8.76
CA LYS A 495 62.63 38.90 -8.51
C LYS A 495 63.31 39.07 -7.13
N ALA A 496 64.08 38.11 -6.59
CA ALA A 496 64.16 36.64 -6.75
C ALA A 496 65.13 35.98 -5.72
N ARG A 497 64.84 34.72 -5.33
CA ARG A 497 65.75 33.56 -5.07
C ARG A 497 67.10 33.73 -4.30
N ALA A 498 67.29 32.88 -3.27
CA ALA A 498 68.46 31.97 -3.03
C ALA A 498 69.26 32.08 -1.70
N VAL A 499 69.46 30.89 -1.08
CA VAL A 499 70.66 30.39 -0.33
C VAL A 499 70.84 30.74 1.18
N SER A 500 71.52 29.79 1.85
CA SER A 500 71.79 29.46 3.28
C SER A 500 72.54 30.53 4.11
N SER A 501 72.92 30.37 5.40
CA SER A 501 73.05 29.20 6.32
C SER A 501 73.20 29.67 7.79
N ASP A 502 73.11 28.74 8.77
CA ASP A 502 73.75 28.75 10.13
C ASP A 502 73.32 29.83 11.17
N ALA A 503 73.36 29.62 12.50
CA ALA A 503 73.55 28.43 13.36
C ALA A 503 73.04 28.68 14.81
N ASP A 504 72.92 27.59 15.60
CA ASP A 504 72.85 27.49 17.09
C ASP A 504 71.77 28.27 17.88
N SER A 505 71.13 27.71 18.93
CA SER A 505 71.19 26.38 19.57
C SER A 505 69.76 25.98 20.07
N ASP A 506 69.44 24.95 20.87
CA ASP A 506 70.23 24.08 21.75
C ASP A 506 69.58 22.69 22.04
N GLN A 507 70.13 21.97 23.02
CA GLN A 507 69.87 20.64 23.57
C GLN A 507 68.46 20.41 24.19
N GLY A 508 67.97 19.17 24.40
CA GLY A 508 68.46 17.79 24.21
C GLY A 508 67.33 16.82 24.65
N PHE A 509 67.17 15.55 24.23
CA PHE A 509 68.07 14.38 24.30
C PHE A 509 67.44 13.25 23.42
N SER A 510 68.08 12.74 22.35
CA SER A 510 68.93 11.52 22.29
C SER A 510 68.19 10.18 22.59
N THR A 511 68.31 9.02 21.90
CA THR A 511 69.00 8.52 20.67
C THR A 511 68.48 7.06 20.41
N VAL A 512 68.04 6.61 19.21
CA VAL A 512 68.78 6.06 18.02
C VAL A 512 69.12 4.54 18.08
N PRO A 513 69.13 3.76 16.94
CA PRO A 513 68.84 2.30 16.94
C PRO A 513 69.89 1.38 16.25
N SER A 514 69.64 0.06 16.21
CA SER A 514 70.28 -0.93 15.31
C SER A 514 69.48 -2.26 15.26
N LYS A 515 69.86 -3.35 14.57
CA LYS A 515 70.07 -3.67 13.12
C LYS A 515 70.38 -5.20 13.05
N LYS A 516 69.78 -5.97 12.12
CA LYS A 516 70.16 -7.33 11.61
C LYS A 516 70.19 -8.58 12.54
N GLY A 517 69.71 -9.73 12.01
CA GLY A 517 70.50 -10.99 12.05
C GLY A 517 69.80 -12.38 12.12
N ALA A 518 69.86 -13.15 11.00
CA ALA A 518 69.92 -14.63 10.88
C ALA A 518 68.73 -15.56 11.31
N LYS A 519 68.65 -16.86 10.91
CA LYS A 519 68.94 -17.63 9.65
C LYS A 519 68.56 -19.14 9.83
N LYS A 520 67.86 -19.78 8.88
CA LYS A 520 67.82 -21.24 8.52
C LYS A 520 66.73 -21.44 7.43
N THR A 521 66.98 -21.76 6.15
CA THR A 521 67.38 -23.04 5.50
C THR A 521 66.47 -24.24 5.89
N THR A 522 65.97 -25.07 4.95
CA THR A 522 66.76 -25.82 3.94
C THR A 522 65.93 -26.37 2.73
N LYS A 523 66.57 -26.37 1.54
CA LYS A 523 66.43 -27.21 0.31
C LYS A 523 65.20 -27.17 -0.64
N GLU A 524 65.57 -27.37 -1.92
CA GLU A 524 64.78 -27.40 -3.17
C GLU A 524 64.76 -28.83 -3.78
N ASP A 525 64.44 -28.94 -5.08
CA ASP A 525 64.55 -30.09 -6.02
C ASP A 525 63.34 -31.07 -6.10
N LEU A 526 62.83 -31.53 -7.26
CA LEU A 526 63.22 -31.40 -8.70
C LEU A 526 62.00 -31.69 -9.66
N GLN A 527 62.22 -31.54 -10.98
CA GLN A 527 61.35 -31.80 -12.17
C GLN A 527 60.26 -32.93 -12.15
N GLY A 528 59.23 -32.77 -13.01
CA GLY A 528 58.50 -33.85 -13.71
C GLY A 528 58.73 -33.78 -15.25
N PRO A 529 57.88 -34.34 -16.17
CA PRO A 529 56.78 -35.31 -16.10
C PRO A 529 57.07 -36.59 -16.97
N PRO A 530 56.08 -37.44 -17.37
CA PRO A 530 55.36 -37.25 -18.65
C PRO A 530 53.87 -37.73 -18.68
N VAL A 531 53.29 -37.77 -19.89
CA VAL A 531 51.85 -37.82 -20.29
C VAL A 531 51.35 -39.25 -20.63
N VAL A 532 50.02 -39.53 -20.57
CA VAL A 532 49.19 -40.26 -21.59
C VAL A 532 47.70 -40.44 -21.21
N VAL A 533 46.82 -39.76 -21.99
CA VAL A 533 45.48 -40.14 -22.55
C VAL A 533 44.21 -40.41 -21.69
N ASP A 534 43.07 -39.97 -22.28
CA ASP A 534 41.68 -39.82 -21.81
C ASP A 534 40.86 -41.05 -21.33
N ALA A 535 39.86 -40.79 -20.48
CA ALA A 535 38.51 -41.38 -20.61
C ALA A 535 37.37 -40.57 -19.92
N LYS A 536 36.32 -40.37 -20.70
CA LYS A 536 34.92 -39.92 -20.47
C LYS A 536 34.23 -40.00 -19.09
N ASP A 537 33.28 -39.06 -18.95
CA ASP A 537 31.90 -39.18 -18.43
C ASP A 537 31.61 -39.90 -17.10
N SER A 538 31.15 -39.14 -16.08
CA SER A 538 29.95 -39.52 -15.29
C SER A 538 29.36 -38.37 -14.48
N ASN A 539 28.03 -38.25 -14.56
CA ASN A 539 27.15 -37.30 -13.87
C ASN A 539 26.73 -37.82 -12.48
N PRO A 540 26.77 -37.03 -11.39
CA PRO A 540 26.33 -37.48 -10.07
C PRO A 540 24.90 -37.03 -9.73
N PHE A 541 23.90 -37.52 -10.48
CA PHE A 541 22.47 -37.47 -10.13
C PHE A 541 21.75 -38.72 -10.68
N GLU A 542 20.70 -39.17 -9.96
CA GLU A 542 20.05 -40.50 -10.07
C GLU A 542 20.98 -41.66 -9.60
N VAL A 543 20.53 -42.75 -8.97
CA VAL A 543 19.20 -43.36 -8.75
C VAL A 543 19.13 -43.78 -7.25
N LEU A 544 17.99 -43.84 -6.55
CA LEU A 544 17.20 -45.08 -6.36
C LEU A 544 15.90 -44.81 -5.58
N ASP A 545 14.81 -45.37 -6.09
CA ASP A 545 13.55 -45.60 -5.38
C ASP A 545 13.16 -47.09 -5.54
N ARG A 546 12.32 -47.58 -4.62
CA ARG A 546 11.57 -48.84 -4.60
C ARG A 546 12.28 -50.15 -4.24
N SER A 547 11.83 -50.71 -3.12
CA SER A 547 11.22 -52.05 -3.09
C SER A 547 10.39 -52.31 -1.82
N ALA A 548 9.05 -52.20 -1.95
CA ALA A 548 8.00 -52.94 -1.21
C ALA A 548 6.63 -52.43 -1.67
#